data_AF-A0A2Z6NCY3-F1
#
_entry.id   AF-A0A2Z6NCY3-F1
#
_cell.length_a   1.000
_cell.length_b   1.000
_cell.length_c   1.000
_cell.angle_alpha   90.00
_cell.angle_beta   90.00
_cell.angle_gamma   90.00
#
_symmetry.space_group_name_H-M   'P 1'
#
loop_
_entity.id
_entity.type
_entity.pdbx_description
1 polymer ?
#
loop_
_entity_poly.entity_id
_entity_poly.type
_entity_poly.pdbx_seq_one_letter_code
_entity_poly.pdbx_strand_id
1 'polypeptide(L)'
;MSSMVGSVEPDYHSSENSLSEKNFTQGKFNVRSKHRNGRVRATSEKFKVEAEGISFSSISAEDGTTVAGLLPKLSEKEQIDRAKVVLPFEHQGNGKPIQIYDGRRSLDESSSEGAPISRGKNEDSALGEIIYFRDSDDEMPDFDEDPDDDLDI
;
A
#
# COMPACT_ATOMS: atom_id res chain seq x y z
N MET A 1 -2.97 7.29 -23.11
CA MET A 1 -1.56 7.15 -23.58
C MET A 1 -0.59 7.73 -22.55
N SER A 2 0.52 7.04 -22.29
CA SER A 2 1.66 7.54 -21.49
C SER A 2 2.72 8.13 -22.44
N SER A 3 3.48 9.12 -22.00
CA SER A 3 4.56 9.73 -22.80
C SER A 3 5.77 10.07 -21.94
N MET A 4 6.95 10.11 -22.56
CA MET A 4 8.21 10.49 -21.92
C MET A 4 8.96 11.46 -22.82
N VAL A 5 9.53 12.50 -22.21
CA VAL A 5 10.38 13.50 -22.87
C VAL A 5 11.68 13.60 -22.08
N GLY A 6 12.81 13.52 -22.77
CA GLY A 6 14.13 13.72 -22.19
C GLY A 6 14.82 14.94 -22.80
N SER A 7 15.55 15.71 -22.00
CA SER A 7 16.44 16.78 -22.46
C SER A 7 17.78 16.73 -21.75
N VAL A 8 18.84 17.17 -22.44
CA VAL A 8 20.20 17.26 -21.92
C VAL A 8 20.63 18.72 -21.96
N GLU A 9 21.07 19.25 -20.82
CA GLU A 9 21.60 20.60 -20.67
C GLU A 9 23.10 20.50 -20.35
N PRO A 10 23.99 21.09 -21.16
CA PRO A 10 25.42 21.12 -20.84
C PRO A 10 25.72 22.07 -19.68
N ASP A 11 26.68 21.71 -18.82
CA ASP A 11 27.15 22.58 -17.74
C ASP A 11 28.08 23.67 -18.33
N TYR A 12 27.57 24.88 -18.50
CA TYR A 12 28.37 26.04 -18.90
C TYR A 12 29.15 26.56 -17.70
N HIS A 13 30.38 26.09 -17.52
CA HIS A 13 31.31 26.82 -16.66
C HIS A 13 31.54 28.20 -17.27
N SER A 14 31.31 29.24 -16.47
CA SER A 14 31.43 30.65 -16.84
C SER A 14 32.89 31.01 -17.15
N SER A 15 33.38 30.63 -18.32
CA SER A 15 34.49 31.29 -18.98
C SER A 15 34.32 31.21 -20.50
N GLU A 16 33.88 32.34 -21.03
CA GLU A 16 34.13 32.84 -22.38
C GLU A 16 33.56 32.05 -23.58
N ASN A 17 32.49 32.63 -24.13
CA ASN A 17 32.18 32.80 -25.55
C ASN A 17 33.10 32.03 -26.52
N SER A 18 32.82 30.76 -26.74
CA SER A 18 33.29 30.07 -27.94
C SER A 18 32.24 29.07 -28.39
N LEU A 19 31.63 29.41 -29.52
CA LEU A 19 30.77 28.60 -30.40
C LEU A 19 31.54 27.45 -31.07
N SER A 20 32.52 26.86 -30.37
CA SER A 20 33.21 25.66 -30.82
C SER A 20 32.53 24.44 -30.20
N GLU A 21 32.57 23.32 -30.91
CA GLU A 21 32.17 21.99 -30.43
C GLU A 21 32.96 21.63 -29.16
N LYS A 22 32.58 22.18 -28.02
CA LYS A 22 33.12 21.83 -26.72
C LYS A 22 32.51 20.47 -26.39
N ASN A 23 33.35 19.44 -26.35
CA ASN A 23 32.96 18.16 -25.77
C ASN A 23 32.64 18.40 -24.29
N PHE A 24 31.35 18.56 -23.98
CA PHE A 24 30.90 18.72 -22.61
C PHE A 24 31.09 17.39 -21.89
N THR A 25 32.10 17.34 -21.02
CA THR A 25 32.38 16.18 -20.16
C THR A 25 31.45 16.13 -18.95
N GLN A 26 30.54 17.09 -18.80
CA GLN A 26 29.56 17.13 -17.73
C GLN A 26 28.29 17.86 -18.16
N GLY A 27 27.15 17.44 -17.64
CA GLY A 27 25.88 18.13 -17.83
C GLY A 27 24.77 17.58 -16.97
N LYS A 28 23.55 18.06 -17.23
CA LYS A 28 22.34 17.70 -16.54
C LYS A 28 21.37 17.01 -17.50
N PHE A 29 20.95 15.81 -17.14
CA PHE A 29 19.90 15.07 -17.84
C PHE A 29 18.56 15.29 -17.13
N ASN A 30 17.53 15.64 -17.88
CA ASN A 30 16.19 15.89 -17.38
C ASN A 30 15.21 14.93 -18.07
N VAL A 31 14.39 14.22 -17.29
CA VAL A 31 13.36 13.31 -17.80
C VAL A 31 12.00 13.69 -17.23
N ARG A 32 11.00 13.82 -18.11
CA ARG A 32 9.61 14.05 -17.75
C ARG A 32 8.74 12.92 -18.28
N SER A 33 8.11 12.16 -17.39
CA SER A 33 7.23 11.05 -17.72
C SER A 33 5.79 11.33 -17.29
N LYS A 34 4.85 11.25 -18.23
CA LYS A 34 3.40 11.32 -18.01
C LYS A 34 2.78 9.92 -18.04
N HIS A 35 2.01 9.58 -17.01
CA HIS A 35 1.26 8.34 -16.94
C HIS A 35 -0.15 8.47 -17.57
N ARG A 36 -0.80 7.33 -17.79
CA ARG A 36 -2.19 7.26 -18.31
C ARG A 36 -3.21 7.98 -17.42
N ASN A 37 -2.97 8.02 -16.10
CA ASN A 37 -3.82 8.70 -15.11
C ASN A 37 -3.58 10.23 -15.03
N GLY A 38 -2.78 10.80 -15.93
CA GLY A 38 -2.46 12.22 -15.93
C GLY A 38 -1.35 12.65 -14.97
N ARG A 39 -0.90 11.76 -14.06
CA ARG A 39 0.24 12.05 -13.18
C ARG A 39 1.51 12.26 -13.99
N VAL A 40 2.23 13.34 -13.71
CA VAL A 40 3.53 13.66 -14.29
C VAL A 40 4.60 13.53 -13.22
N ARG A 41 5.72 12.88 -13.55
CA ARG A 41 6.94 12.86 -12.74
C ARG A 41 8.07 13.49 -13.56
N ALA A 42 8.87 14.34 -12.91
CA ALA A 42 10.10 14.87 -13.46
C ALA A 42 11.26 14.44 -12.57
N THR A 43 12.34 13.97 -13.19
CA THR A 43 13.59 13.60 -12.51
C THR A 43 14.75 14.25 -13.24
N SER A 44 15.78 14.63 -12.49
CA SER A 44 16.98 15.18 -13.07
C SER A 44 18.23 14.62 -12.40
N GLU A 45 19.23 14.28 -13.21
CA GLU A 45 20.48 13.69 -12.80
C GLU A 45 21.64 14.45 -13.45
N LYS A 46 22.69 14.72 -12.67
CA LYS A 46 23.94 15.27 -13.21
C LYS A 46 24.80 14.11 -13.68
N PHE A 47 25.30 14.17 -14.89
CA PHE A 47 26.21 13.16 -15.43
C PHE A 47 27.57 13.77 -15.69
N LYS A 48 28.61 12.97 -15.51
CA LYS A 48 29.99 13.29 -15.87
C LYS A 48 30.55 12.16 -16.72
N VAL A 49 31.14 12.52 -17.85
CA VAL A 49 31.78 11.61 -18.78
C VAL A 49 33.26 11.55 -18.42
N GLU A 50 33.69 10.39 -17.94
CA GLU A 50 35.09 10.07 -17.63
C GLU A 50 35.65 9.13 -18.71
N ALA A 51 36.97 8.94 -18.74
CA ALA A 51 37.63 8.13 -19.77
C ALA A 51 37.18 6.65 -19.76
N GLU A 52 36.65 6.18 -18.63
CA GLU A 52 36.21 4.80 -18.38
C GLU A 52 34.69 4.62 -18.53
N GLY A 53 33.91 5.70 -18.64
CA GLY A 53 32.45 5.63 -18.77
C GLY A 53 31.72 6.90 -18.34
N ILE A 54 30.40 6.78 -18.15
CA ILE A 54 29.54 7.89 -17.72
C ILE A 54 29.10 7.62 -16.29
N SER A 55 29.44 8.52 -15.37
CA SER A 55 28.99 8.48 -13.98
C SER A 55 27.79 9.42 -13.78
N PHE A 56 26.73 8.91 -13.16
CA PHE A 56 25.56 9.69 -12.80
C PHE A 56 25.59 9.99 -11.30
N SER A 57 25.44 11.27 -10.96
CA SER A 57 25.25 11.74 -9.60
C SER A 57 23.84 12.27 -9.47
N SER A 58 23.10 11.77 -8.47
CA SER A 58 21.81 12.34 -8.14
C SER A 58 22.01 13.80 -7.75
N ILE A 59 21.26 14.68 -8.38
CA ILE A 59 21.18 16.07 -7.92
C ILE A 59 20.44 15.98 -6.60
N SER A 60 21.17 16.08 -5.48
CA SER A 60 20.54 16.34 -4.20
C SER A 60 19.60 17.51 -4.42
N ALA A 61 18.32 17.30 -4.16
CA ALA A 61 17.26 18.28 -4.39
C ALA A 61 17.47 19.48 -3.46
N GLU A 62 18.42 20.35 -3.80
CA GLU A 62 18.60 21.67 -3.19
C GLU A 62 17.55 22.66 -3.69
N ASP A 63 16.81 22.30 -4.75
CA ASP A 63 15.59 23.00 -5.14
C ASP A 63 14.47 22.04 -5.55
N GLY A 64 13.48 21.92 -4.65
CA GLY A 64 12.10 21.60 -5.00
C GLY A 64 11.79 20.14 -5.34
N THR A 65 11.23 19.44 -4.35
CA THR A 65 10.34 18.26 -4.48
C THR A 65 10.98 16.89 -4.21
N THR A 66 11.76 16.77 -3.13
CA THR A 66 11.67 15.55 -2.32
C THR A 66 10.33 15.52 -1.60
N VAL A 67 9.39 14.72 -2.10
CA VAL A 67 8.13 14.40 -1.39
C VAL A 67 8.36 13.66 -0.06
N ALA A 68 9.62 13.39 0.30
CA ALA A 68 10.05 12.83 1.59
C ALA A 68 10.45 13.90 2.63
N GLY A 69 10.43 15.20 2.29
CA GLY A 69 10.89 16.29 3.17
C GLY A 69 9.84 17.34 3.55
N LEU A 70 8.60 17.22 3.06
CA LEU A 70 7.52 18.18 3.34
C LEU A 70 6.64 17.79 4.54
N LEU A 71 7.17 17.03 5.49
CA LEU A 71 6.55 16.99 6.81
C LEU A 71 7.16 18.13 7.61
N PRO A 72 6.39 19.17 8.00
CA PRO A 72 6.88 20.13 8.97
C PRO A 72 7.43 19.36 10.17
N LYS A 73 8.63 19.70 10.62
CA LYS A 73 9.18 19.13 11.86
C LYS A 73 8.17 19.45 12.96
N LEU A 74 7.47 18.42 13.43
CA LEU A 74 6.47 18.58 14.48
C LEU A 74 7.16 19.20 15.68
N SER A 75 6.60 20.29 16.19
CA SER A 75 7.06 20.88 17.44
C SER A 75 6.95 19.83 18.56
N GLU A 76 7.78 19.93 19.59
CA GLU A 76 7.76 18.97 20.72
C GLU A 76 6.35 18.77 21.30
N LYS A 77 5.58 19.87 21.41
CA LYS A 77 4.16 19.83 21.82
C LYS A 77 3.28 18.95 20.91
N GLU A 78 3.50 19.02 19.60
CA GLU A 78 2.69 18.32 18.61
C GLU A 78 3.05 16.83 18.55
N GLN A 79 4.31 16.48 18.81
CA GLN A 79 4.72 15.09 18.99
C GLN A 79 4.06 14.46 20.22
N ILE A 80 4.02 15.21 21.33
CA ILE A 80 3.36 14.78 22.58
C ILE A 80 1.86 14.59 22.36
N ASP A 81 1.19 15.55 21.69
CA ASP A 81 -0.25 15.46 21.46
C ASP A 81 -0.60 14.35 20.47
N ARG A 82 0.22 14.14 19.43
CA ARG A 82 0.08 12.99 18.52
C ARG A 82 0.19 11.66 19.25
N ALA A 83 1.09 11.53 20.22
CA ALA A 83 1.23 10.31 21.01
C ALA A 83 0.03 10.04 21.94
N LYS A 84 -0.78 11.07 22.25
CA LYS A 84 -2.02 10.95 23.03
C LYS A 84 -3.25 10.64 22.18
N VAL A 85 -3.16 10.78 20.86
CA VAL A 85 -4.28 10.45 19.97
C VAL A 85 -4.48 8.93 19.98
N VAL A 86 -5.60 8.50 20.55
CA VAL A 86 -6.06 7.11 20.50
C VAL A 86 -7.19 7.03 19.49
N LEU A 87 -7.03 6.25 18.43
CA LEU A 87 -8.11 6.05 17.47
C LEU A 87 -9.23 5.24 18.13
N PRO A 88 -10.52 5.48 17.78
CA PRO A 88 -11.66 4.82 18.42
C PRO A 88 -11.61 3.29 18.42
N PHE A 89 -10.89 2.70 17.47
CA PHE A 89 -10.74 1.25 17.29
C PHE A 89 -9.42 0.69 17.85
N GLU A 90 -8.46 1.54 18.21
CA GLU A 90 -7.10 1.09 18.54
C GLU A 90 -7.02 0.50 19.95
N HIS A 91 -7.97 0.81 20.84
CA HIS A 91 -7.93 0.36 22.24
C HIS A 91 -9.32 0.20 22.88
N GLN A 92 -10.14 -0.74 22.39
CA GLN A 92 -11.27 -1.22 23.20
C GLN A 92 -10.89 -2.35 24.18
N GLY A 93 -9.62 -2.75 24.28
CA GLY A 93 -9.17 -3.87 25.12
C GLY A 93 -7.96 -3.53 25.99
N ASN A 94 -7.84 -4.22 27.14
CA ASN A 94 -6.81 -4.02 28.18
C ASN A 94 -5.38 -4.45 27.76
N GLY A 95 -4.98 -4.27 26.50
CA GLY A 95 -3.68 -4.71 25.97
C GLY A 95 -3.48 -6.23 25.95
N LYS A 96 -4.51 -7.01 26.29
CA LYS A 96 -4.52 -8.47 26.09
C LYS A 96 -4.78 -8.76 24.61
N PRO A 97 -4.17 -9.82 24.04
CA PRO A 97 -4.52 -10.26 22.70
C PRO A 97 -6.04 -10.50 22.66
N ILE A 98 -6.71 -9.92 21.67
CA ILE A 98 -8.16 -10.04 21.53
C ILE A 98 -8.46 -11.53 21.29
N GLN A 99 -9.10 -12.17 22.27
CA GLN A 99 -9.57 -13.54 22.13
C GLN A 99 -10.90 -13.48 21.38
N ILE A 100 -10.80 -13.56 20.06
CA ILE A 100 -11.96 -13.73 19.19
C ILE A 100 -12.25 -15.23 19.13
N TYR A 101 -13.46 -15.62 19.51
CA TYR A 101 -13.91 -17.00 19.35
C TYR A 101 -14.10 -17.30 17.86
N ASP A 102 -13.16 -18.07 17.27
CA ASP A 102 -13.18 -18.52 15.87
C ASP A 102 -13.81 -19.92 15.71
N GLY A 103 -14.55 -20.41 16.71
CA GLY A 103 -15.14 -21.75 16.69
C GLY A 103 -14.11 -22.90 16.71
N ARG A 104 -12.81 -22.61 16.72
CA ARG A 104 -11.72 -23.59 16.83
C ARG A 104 -11.38 -23.78 18.29
N ARG A 105 -11.27 -25.04 18.72
CA ARG A 105 -10.68 -25.40 20.02
C ARG A 105 -9.24 -24.88 20.10
N SER A 106 -8.96 -24.03 21.08
CA SER A 106 -7.59 -23.60 21.39
C SER A 106 -6.73 -24.81 21.75
N LEU A 107 -5.48 -24.79 21.30
CA LEU A 107 -4.55 -25.94 21.41
C LEU A 107 -4.32 -26.42 22.86
N ASP A 108 -4.56 -25.55 23.84
CA ASP A 108 -4.30 -25.78 25.26
C ASP A 108 -5.29 -26.75 25.94
N GLU A 109 -6.34 -27.22 25.23
CA GLU A 109 -7.37 -28.14 25.76
C GLU A 109 -7.29 -29.55 25.13
N SER A 110 -6.07 -30.06 24.91
CA SER A 110 -5.85 -31.37 24.26
C SER A 110 -5.40 -32.50 25.18
N SER A 111 -5.44 -32.32 26.51
CA SER A 111 -5.02 -33.34 27.49
C SER A 111 -6.13 -33.85 28.41
N SER A 112 -7.33 -34.08 27.89
CA SER A 112 -8.29 -35.00 28.53
C SER A 112 -8.95 -35.88 27.48
N GLU A 113 -8.37 -37.06 27.29
CA GLU A 113 -9.01 -38.13 26.54
C GLU A 113 -10.32 -38.57 27.19
N GLY A 114 -11.35 -38.78 26.36
CA GLY A 114 -12.33 -39.85 26.56
C GLY A 114 -13.75 -39.46 27.00
N ALA A 115 -14.70 -39.45 26.05
CA ALA A 115 -15.86 -40.36 26.02
C ALA A 115 -16.99 -39.83 25.09
N PRO A 116 -17.71 -40.72 24.38
CA PRO A 116 -18.80 -40.34 23.49
C PRO A 116 -20.10 -40.07 24.26
N ILE A 117 -20.81 -39.04 23.77
CA ILE A 117 -22.27 -38.85 23.76
C ILE A 117 -23.04 -39.77 24.73
N SER A 118 -23.29 -39.29 25.95
CA SER A 118 -24.36 -39.81 26.79
C SER A 118 -25.23 -38.68 27.30
N ARG A 119 -26.45 -38.67 26.76
CA ARG A 119 -27.66 -37.98 27.18
C ARG A 119 -27.73 -37.85 28.71
N GLY A 120 -27.40 -36.66 29.22
CA GLY A 120 -27.57 -36.28 30.62
C GLY A 120 -28.04 -34.84 30.66
N LYS A 121 -29.25 -34.62 31.17
CA LYS A 121 -29.75 -33.27 31.46
C LYS A 121 -28.81 -32.66 32.49
N ASN A 122 -27.95 -31.74 32.05
CA ASN A 122 -27.21 -30.86 32.93
C ASN A 122 -27.84 -29.48 32.78
N GLU A 123 -28.42 -29.01 33.87
CA GLU A 123 -29.15 -27.75 34.00
C GLU A 123 -28.25 -26.49 34.01
N ASP A 124 -26.96 -26.63 33.71
CA ASP A 124 -25.98 -25.53 33.74
C ASP A 124 -25.27 -25.29 32.40
N SER A 125 -25.92 -25.57 31.26
CA SER A 125 -25.42 -25.11 29.95
C SER A 125 -26.04 -23.77 29.59
N ALA A 126 -25.35 -22.68 29.94
CA ALA A 126 -25.59 -21.33 29.42
C ALA A 126 -25.23 -21.19 27.91
N LEU A 127 -25.57 -22.21 27.12
CA LEU A 127 -25.41 -22.25 25.68
C LEU A 127 -26.76 -21.90 25.07
N GLY A 128 -26.88 -20.69 24.53
CA GLY A 128 -28.09 -20.25 23.85
C GLY A 128 -28.44 -21.18 22.70
N GLU A 129 -29.68 -21.68 22.69
CA GLU A 129 -30.21 -22.49 21.60
C GLU A 129 -30.82 -21.56 20.54
N ILE A 130 -30.36 -21.65 19.29
CA ILE A 130 -30.92 -20.90 18.17
C ILE A 130 -31.80 -21.86 17.36
N ILE A 131 -33.10 -21.60 17.37
CA ILE A 131 -34.10 -22.38 16.62
C ILE A 131 -34.40 -21.64 15.32
N TYR A 132 -34.08 -22.26 14.20
CA TYR A 132 -34.39 -21.74 12.87
C TYR A 132 -35.77 -22.24 12.45
N PHE A 133 -36.70 -21.31 12.29
CA PHE A 133 -37.96 -21.56 11.59
C PHE A 133 -37.76 -21.19 10.13
N ARG A 134 -37.82 -22.19 9.23
CA ARG A 134 -38.06 -21.94 7.81
C ARG A 134 -39.56 -21.80 7.64
N ASP A 135 -40.00 -20.63 7.24
CA ASP A 135 -41.40 -20.30 6.97
C ASP A 135 -41.82 -20.59 5.51
N SER A 136 -40.91 -21.16 4.73
CA SER A 136 -41.07 -21.30 3.28
C SER A 136 -40.56 -22.68 2.83
N ASP A 137 -41.50 -23.63 2.66
CA ASP A 137 -41.28 -24.95 2.03
C ASP A 137 -41.38 -24.87 0.48
N ASP A 138 -41.39 -23.67 -0.11
CA ASP A 138 -41.72 -23.46 -1.51
C ASP A 138 -40.74 -22.48 -2.19
N GLU A 139 -39.51 -22.94 -2.41
CA GLU A 139 -38.64 -22.36 -3.42
C GLU A 139 -38.21 -23.50 -4.35
N MET A 140 -39.00 -23.73 -5.40
CA MET A 140 -38.55 -24.51 -6.54
C MET A 140 -37.33 -23.78 -7.11
N PRO A 141 -36.14 -24.39 -7.18
CA PRO A 141 -34.97 -23.71 -7.74
C PRO A 141 -35.27 -23.31 -9.17
N ASP A 142 -35.28 -22.01 -9.42
CA ASP A 142 -35.41 -21.40 -10.73
C ASP A 142 -34.12 -21.66 -11.51
N PHE A 143 -34.21 -22.73 -12.31
CA PHE A 143 -33.51 -23.01 -13.57
C PHE A 143 -32.41 -22.00 -13.93
N ASP A 144 -31.18 -22.48 -13.80
CA ASP A 144 -29.90 -22.01 -14.32
C ASP A 144 -29.87 -21.95 -15.86
N GLU A 145 -30.87 -21.32 -16.48
CA GLU A 145 -30.82 -21.01 -17.90
C GLU A 145 -30.02 -19.72 -18.09
N ASP A 146 -28.69 -19.87 -18.06
CA ASP A 146 -27.77 -18.85 -18.59
C ASP A 146 -28.12 -18.64 -20.07
N PRO A 147 -28.55 -17.43 -20.48
CA PRO A 147 -28.71 -17.12 -21.89
C PRO A 147 -27.33 -16.91 -22.50
N ASP A 148 -26.66 -18.01 -22.81
CA ASP A 148 -25.58 -18.04 -23.78
C ASP A 148 -26.24 -18.01 -25.18
N ASP A 149 -26.39 -16.85 -25.87
CA ASP A 149 -26.47 -16.84 -27.36
C ASP A 149 -26.59 -15.46 -28.08
N ASP A 150 -25.87 -14.42 -27.66
CA ASP A 150 -25.70 -13.22 -28.52
C ASP A 150 -24.30 -12.58 -28.45
N LEU A 151 -23.27 -13.42 -28.43
CA LEU A 151 -21.93 -13.02 -28.90
C LEU A 151 -21.90 -12.96 -30.44
N ASP A 152 -22.34 -11.82 -30.99
CA ASP A 152 -22.02 -11.46 -32.36
C ASP A 152 -20.57 -10.97 -32.48
N ILE A 153 -19.89 -11.58 -33.46
CA ILE A 153 -18.50 -11.43 -33.91
C ILE A 153 -18.20 -10.12 -34.66
#